data_AF-A0A851EIT8-F1
#
_entry.id   AF-A0A851EIT8-F1
#
_cell.length_a   1.000
_cell.length_b   1.000
_cell.length_c   1.000
_cell.angle_alpha   90.00
_cell.angle_beta   90.00
_cell.angle_gamma   90.00
#
_symmetry.space_group_name_H-M   'P 1'
#
loop_
_entity.id
_entity.type
_entity.pdbx_description
1 polymer ?
#
loop_
_entity_poly.entity_id
_entity_poly.type
_entity_poly.pdbx_seq_one_letter_code
_entity_poly.pdbx_strand_id
1 'polypeptide(L)'
;IWTAVCVAMYFFGTRAEITQTPSLVVREDENATLKCSQNNGHNYMYWYLQQPEKAMQLIYSSYGANQKQEGDLRAGFQANRPSREEFYL
;
A
#
# COMPACT_ATOMS: atom_id res chain seq x y z
N ILE A 1 -2.22 8.14 15.87
CA ILE A 1 -1.99 6.79 15.30
C ILE A 1 -2.37 6.86 13.83
N TRP A 2 -1.40 6.73 12.93
CA TRP A 2 -1.63 6.74 11.49
C TRP A 2 -1.80 5.29 11.04
N THR A 3 -2.86 4.96 10.30
CA THR A 3 -3.10 3.60 9.77
C THR A 3 -2.97 3.62 8.25
N ALA A 4 -2.26 2.66 7.66
CA ALA A 4 -2.19 2.50 6.21
C ALA A 4 -2.94 1.24 5.78
N VAL A 5 -3.67 1.32 4.65
CA VAL A 5 -4.50 0.24 4.12
C VAL A 5 -4.19 0.01 2.65
N CYS A 6 -3.96 -1.26 2.28
CA CYS A 6 -3.76 -1.66 0.91
C CYS A 6 -5.05 -2.18 0.25
N VAL A 7 -5.34 -1.75 -0.99
CA VAL A 7 -6.56 -2.12 -1.75
C VAL A 7 -6.21 -2.48 -3.20
N ALA A 8 -6.95 -3.43 -3.80
CA ALA A 8 -6.93 -3.73 -5.24
C ALA A 8 -8.35 -3.56 -5.85
N MET A 9 -8.47 -2.89 -7.01
CA MET A 9 -9.77 -2.65 -7.67
C MET A 9 -10.13 -3.76 -8.69
N TYR A 10 -11.44 -4.00 -8.88
CA TYR A 10 -12.01 -5.21 -9.48
C TYR A 10 -13.01 -4.92 -10.63
N PHE A 11 -13.06 -5.78 -11.67
CA PHE A 11 -14.19 -5.90 -12.61
C PHE A 11 -14.87 -7.30 -12.74
N PHE A 12 -14.29 -8.46 -12.35
CA PHE A 12 -14.99 -9.77 -12.40
C PHE A 12 -14.55 -10.84 -11.34
N GLY A 13 -15.34 -11.05 -10.29
CA GLY A 13 -15.72 -12.42 -9.83
C GLY A 13 -14.76 -13.41 -9.15
N THR A 14 -13.48 -13.13 -8.83
CA THR A 14 -12.69 -14.02 -7.94
C THR A 14 -12.37 -13.35 -6.60
N ARG A 15 -12.33 -14.13 -5.51
CA ARG A 15 -11.96 -13.63 -4.18
C ARG A 15 -10.45 -13.36 -4.17
N ALA A 16 -10.06 -12.11 -4.36
CA ALA A 16 -8.69 -11.68 -4.11
C ALA A 16 -8.46 -11.53 -2.61
N GLU A 17 -7.45 -12.22 -2.10
CA GLU A 17 -7.00 -12.03 -0.74
C GLU A 17 -5.92 -10.95 -0.74
N ILE A 18 -6.11 -9.93 0.09
CA ILE A 18 -5.12 -8.90 0.36
C ILE A 18 -4.61 -9.10 1.79
N THR A 19 -3.32 -9.42 1.92
CA THR A 19 -2.65 -9.53 3.23
C THR A 19 -1.76 -8.34 3.42
N GLN A 20 -1.77 -7.72 4.60
CA GLN A 20 -0.90 -6.59 4.91
C GLN A 20 -0.24 -6.73 6.29
N THR A 21 0.87 -6.04 6.51
CA THR A 21 1.48 -5.93 7.85
C THR A 21 0.42 -5.42 8.83
N PRO A 22 0.04 -6.18 9.88
CA PRO A 22 -1.14 -5.88 10.68
C PRO A 22 -0.95 -4.63 11.57
N SER A 23 0.23 -4.46 12.15
CA SER A 23 0.59 -3.29 12.95
C SER A 23 2.11 -3.22 13.11
N LEU A 24 2.64 -2.00 13.20
CA LEU A 24 4.05 -1.76 13.51
C LEU A 24 4.15 -0.61 14.49
N VAL A 25 5.04 -0.74 15.48
CA VAL A 25 5.41 0.33 16.41
C VAL A 25 6.91 0.55 16.24
N VAL A 26 7.28 1.74 15.78
CA VAL A 26 8.68 2.16 15.57
C VAL A 26 8.95 3.39 16.41
N ARG A 27 10.24 3.67 16.67
CA ARG A 27 10.63 4.94 17.29
C ARG A 27 10.45 6.07 16.29
N GLU A 28 10.35 7.28 16.80
CA GLU A 28 10.43 8.48 15.96
C GLU A 28 11.77 8.48 15.21
N ASP A 29 11.75 8.92 13.95
CA ASP A 29 12.89 8.91 13.01
C ASP A 29 13.43 7.53 12.57
N GLU A 30 12.81 6.42 12.98
CA GLU A 30 13.09 5.10 12.43
C GLU A 30 12.26 4.82 11.17
N ASN A 31 12.90 4.23 10.17
CA ASN A 31 12.20 3.79 8.96
C ASN A 31 11.37 2.53 9.27
N ALA A 32 10.13 2.56 8.80
CA ALA A 32 9.21 1.42 8.80
C ALA A 32 9.01 0.91 7.37
N THR A 33 8.69 -0.37 7.23
CA THR A 33 8.23 -0.91 5.95
C THR A 33 6.94 -1.69 6.17
N LEU A 34 5.91 -1.30 5.44
CA LEU A 34 4.64 -2.00 5.37
C LEU A 34 4.61 -2.84 4.11
N LYS A 35 4.22 -4.11 4.25
CA LYS A 35 4.05 -5.02 3.12
C LYS A 35 2.57 -5.21 2.85
N CYS A 36 2.21 -5.19 1.58
CA CYS A 36 0.94 -5.67 1.07
C CYS A 36 1.19 -6.78 0.06
N SER A 37 0.42 -7.86 0.12
CA SER A 37 0.45 -8.94 -0.86
C SER A 37 -0.93 -9.33 -1.35
N GLN A 38 -1.00 -9.77 -2.61
CA GLN A 38 -2.21 -10.24 -3.26
C GLN A 38 -1.97 -11.54 -4.05
N ASN A 39 -2.99 -12.40 -4.13
CA ASN A 39 -2.88 -13.74 -4.72
C ASN A 39 -3.63 -13.93 -6.06
N ASN A 40 -4.10 -12.85 -6.66
CA ASN A 40 -5.04 -12.87 -7.78
C ASN A 40 -4.54 -12.09 -9.02
N GLY A 41 -3.24 -11.78 -9.09
CA GLY A 41 -2.65 -11.13 -10.26
C GLY A 41 -3.18 -9.71 -10.58
N HIS A 42 -3.75 -8.99 -9.61
CA HIS A 42 -4.25 -7.63 -9.81
C HIS A 42 -3.18 -6.69 -10.33
N ASN A 43 -3.43 -6.07 -11.49
CA ASN A 43 -2.54 -5.04 -12.02
C ASN A 43 -2.51 -3.80 -11.13
N TYR A 44 -3.63 -3.42 -10.52
CA TYR A 44 -3.71 -2.21 -9.70
C TYR A 44 -3.68 -2.53 -8.21
N MET A 45 -2.81 -1.85 -7.47
CA MET A 45 -2.79 -1.85 -6.02
C MET A 45 -2.55 -0.43 -5.50
N TYR A 46 -3.13 -0.12 -4.36
CA TYR A 46 -3.18 1.21 -3.79
C TYR A 46 -2.84 1.17 -2.31
N TRP A 47 -2.09 2.18 -1.83
CA TRP A 47 -1.90 2.45 -0.42
C TRP A 47 -2.70 3.68 -0.02
N TYR A 48 -3.54 3.55 1.00
CA TYR A 48 -4.33 4.64 1.59
C TYR A 48 -3.86 4.92 3.01
N LEU A 49 -3.73 6.20 3.37
CA LEU A 49 -3.58 6.64 4.75
C LEU A 49 -4.97 6.89 5.33
N GLN A 50 -5.26 6.23 6.43
CA GLN A 50 -6.42 6.47 7.26
C GLN A 50 -5.94 7.14 8.56
N GLN A 51 -6.57 8.27 8.86
CA GLN A 51 -6.40 9.00 10.11
C GLN A 51 -7.74 9.05 10.81
N PRO A 52 -7.76 9.12 12.15
CA PRO A 52 -8.98 9.42 12.88
C PRO A 52 -9.67 10.64 12.27
N GLU A 53 -10.98 10.53 12.05
CA GLU A 53 -11.86 11.62 11.59
C GLU A 53 -11.57 12.14 10.17
N LYS A 54 -10.67 11.51 9.40
CA LYS A 54 -10.41 11.89 8.01
C LYS A 54 -10.87 10.81 7.04
N ALA A 55 -11.30 11.24 5.86
CA ALA A 55 -11.50 10.34 4.73
C ALA A 55 -10.20 9.59 4.40
N MET A 56 -10.31 8.39 3.85
CA MET A 56 -9.14 7.65 3.34
C MET A 56 -8.42 8.47 2.29
N GLN A 57 -7.11 8.62 2.44
CA GLN A 57 -6.31 9.48 1.58
C GLN A 57 -5.34 8.62 0.80
N LEU A 58 -5.46 8.61 -0.53
CA LEU A 58 -4.54 7.86 -1.38
C LEU A 58 -3.10 8.40 -1.18
N ILE A 59 -2.17 7.50 -0.89
CA ILE A 59 -0.72 7.81 -0.80
C ILE A 59 -0.06 7.41 -2.12
N TYR A 60 -0.26 6.17 -2.56
CA TYR A 60 0.35 5.63 -3.77
C TYR A 60 -0.59 4.72 -4.55
N SER A 61 -0.46 4.77 -5.87
CA SER A 61 -1.17 3.93 -6.83
C SER A 61 -0.16 3.26 -7.76
N SER A 62 -0.28 1.97 -7.95
CA SER A 62 0.64 1.21 -8.81
C SER A 62 -0.10 0.43 -9.90
N TYR A 63 0.58 0.22 -11.04
CA TYR A 63 0.08 -0.51 -12.20
C TYR A 63 1.10 -1.56 -12.69
N GLY A 64 0.86 -2.83 -12.38
CA GLY A 64 1.75 -3.92 -12.73
C GLY A 64 2.96 -4.04 -11.80
N ALA A 65 4.05 -4.60 -12.31
CA ALA A 65 5.29 -4.86 -11.58
C ALA A 65 6.38 -3.84 -11.93
N ASN A 66 7.51 -3.90 -11.23
CA ASN A 66 8.71 -3.09 -11.45
C ASN A 66 8.46 -1.58 -11.37
N GLN A 67 7.67 -1.15 -10.39
CA GLN A 67 7.42 0.28 -10.14
C GLN A 67 8.08 0.72 -8.84
N LYS A 68 8.86 1.79 -8.91
CA LYS A 68 9.34 2.51 -7.73
C LYS A 68 8.76 3.93 -7.78
N GLN A 69 8.13 4.34 -6.71
CA GLN A 69 7.49 5.64 -6.58
C GLN A 69 8.14 6.34 -5.41
N GLU A 70 9.00 7.28 -5.75
CA GLU A 70 9.60 8.23 -4.81
C GLU A 70 8.68 9.46 -4.77
N GLY A 71 8.35 9.91 -3.58
CA GLY A 71 7.12 10.65 -3.33
C GLY A 71 7.02 12.07 -3.90
N ASP A 72 5.78 12.50 -4.08
CA ASP A 72 5.39 13.93 -4.08
C ASP A 72 3.92 14.17 -3.67
N LEU A 73 3.48 13.61 -2.53
CA LEU A 73 2.13 13.90 -1.97
C LEU A 73 2.09 14.00 -0.43
N ARG A 74 3.04 13.38 0.30
CA ARG A 74 3.28 13.51 1.75
C ARG A 74 4.76 13.27 2.01
N ALA A 75 5.47 14.27 2.55
CA ALA A 75 6.88 14.10 2.90
C ALA A 75 7.05 12.87 3.81
N GLY A 76 7.94 11.94 3.45
CA GLY A 76 8.34 10.81 4.29
C GLY A 76 7.89 9.40 3.87
N PHE A 77 7.07 9.23 2.84
CA PHE A 77 6.71 7.89 2.34
C PHE A 77 7.39 7.56 1.01
N GLN A 78 7.75 6.29 0.78
CA GLN A 78 8.25 5.78 -0.50
C GLN A 78 7.58 4.44 -0.79
N ALA A 79 7.19 4.19 -2.04
CA ALA A 79 6.57 2.92 -2.39
C ALA A 79 7.37 2.15 -3.42
N ASN A 80 7.39 0.83 -3.27
CA ASN A 80 8.08 -0.08 -4.18
C ASN A 80 7.20 -1.29 -4.50
N ARG A 81 7.01 -1.56 -5.79
CA ARG A 81 6.25 -2.67 -6.31
C ARG A 81 7.13 -3.53 -7.22
N PRO A 82 7.87 -4.51 -6.66
CA PRO A 82 8.74 -5.36 -7.44
C PRO A 82 7.97 -6.34 -8.33
N SER A 83 6.81 -6.83 -7.87
CA SER A 83 5.99 -7.80 -8.60
C SER A 83 4.50 -7.40 -8.57
N ARG A 84 3.64 -8.17 -9.25
CA ARG A 84 2.20 -7.92 -9.16
C ARG A 84 1.67 -8.31 -7.79
N GLU A 85 2.30 -9.30 -7.16
CA GLU A 85 1.89 -9.94 -5.93
C GLU A 85 2.28 -9.11 -4.71
N GLU A 86 3.33 -8.29 -4.76
CA GLU A 86 3.87 -7.57 -3.61
C GLU A 86 3.92 -6.06 -3.82
N PHE A 87 3.51 -5.30 -2.81
CA PHE A 87 3.58 -3.84 -2.81
C PHE A 87 4.02 -3.32 -1.44
N TYR A 88 5.16 -2.63 -1.40
CA TYR A 88 5.80 -2.11 -0.19
C TYR A 88 5.56 -0.60 -0.07
N LEU A 89 5.35 -0.13 1.16
CA LEU A 89 5.27 1.27 1.57
C LEU A 89 6.27 1.54 2.70
#